data_AF-A0A1L7VM11-F1
#
_entry.id   AF-A0A1L7VM11-F1
#
_cell.length_a   1.000
_cell.length_b   1.000
_cell.length_c   1.000
_cell.angle_alpha   90.00
_cell.angle_beta   90.00
_cell.angle_gamma   90.00
#
_symmetry.space_group_name_H-M   'P 1'
#
loop_
_entity.id
_entity.type
_entity.pdbx_description
1 polymer ?
#
loop_
_entity_poly.entity_id
_entity_poly.type
_entity_poly.pdbx_seq_one_letter_code
_entity_poly.pdbx_strand_id
1 'polypeptide(L)'
;MAQFDDLPPELRAAIWGYTLPEDENAIYIYNPEWANEFFPSSRPRGPNSDANFNPCLPARIQVPIPGVYNVCRDARPVVHRWMAKNNLEWYDRQETSERILVRPFDVQRDILYVPQDEWDMFEGFVNSDELDPEEHQNLRNNIINLAVSADSMSRFDNAEHIARLMLRAPNLKKIYVIFNDLPASRRSQHTYQMVWNGGPIYRSSSDARSLHSLSLTKRLIFIGWTGTIN
;
A
#
# COMPACT_ATOMS: atom_id res chain seq x y z
N MET A 1 -2.56 -39.37 29.34
CA MET A 1 -1.94 -38.25 28.59
C MET A 1 -3.01 -37.18 28.50
N ALA A 2 -2.77 -35.97 29.01
CA ALA A 2 -3.78 -34.91 28.98
C ALA A 2 -4.07 -34.53 27.51
N GLN A 3 -5.34 -34.53 27.13
CA GLN A 3 -5.80 -34.11 25.80
C GLN A 3 -6.12 -32.62 25.81
N PHE A 4 -6.14 -32.01 24.62
CA PHE A 4 -6.49 -30.58 24.50
C PHE A 4 -7.88 -30.28 25.06
N ASP A 5 -8.84 -31.19 24.89
CA ASP A 5 -10.21 -31.04 25.40
C ASP A 5 -10.31 -31.12 26.94
N ASP A 6 -9.28 -31.65 27.61
CA ASP A 6 -9.21 -31.68 29.08
C ASP A 6 -8.81 -30.31 29.67
N LEU A 7 -8.40 -29.35 28.83
CA LEU A 7 -8.01 -28.02 29.27
C LEU A 7 -9.23 -27.15 29.60
N PRO A 8 -9.15 -26.31 30.65
CA PRO A 8 -10.12 -25.26 30.91
C PRO A 8 -10.42 -24.41 29.66
N PRO A 9 -11.68 -24.00 29.43
CA PRO A 9 -12.08 -23.22 28.25
C PRO A 9 -11.23 -21.96 28.04
N GLU A 10 -10.78 -21.31 29.12
CA GLU A 10 -9.96 -20.10 29.10
C GLU A 10 -8.58 -20.40 28.48
N LEU A 11 -7.96 -21.53 28.86
CA LEU A 11 -6.67 -21.95 28.31
C LEU A 11 -6.79 -22.38 26.85
N ARG A 12 -7.86 -23.10 26.49
CA ARG A 12 -8.14 -23.46 25.09
C ARG A 12 -8.31 -22.22 24.23
N ALA A 13 -9.07 -21.24 24.71
CA ALA A 13 -9.27 -19.96 24.03
C ALA A 13 -7.96 -19.15 23.90
N ALA A 14 -7.12 -19.15 24.93
CA ALA A 14 -5.82 -18.50 24.88
C ALA A 14 -4.89 -19.14 23.82
N ILE A 15 -4.83 -20.48 23.78
CA ILE A 15 -4.05 -21.21 22.77
C ILE A 15 -4.52 -20.87 21.37
N TRP A 16 -5.84 -20.87 21.11
CA TRP A 16 -6.37 -20.40 19.82
C TRP A 16 -6.00 -18.95 19.53
N GLY A 17 -6.02 -18.09 20.54
CA GLY A 17 -5.59 -16.69 20.42
C GLY A 17 -4.16 -16.56 19.90
N TYR A 18 -3.24 -17.37 20.41
CA TYR A 18 -1.81 -17.35 20.01
C TYR A 18 -1.55 -17.84 18.59
N THR A 19 -2.50 -18.57 17.99
CA THR A 19 -2.36 -19.06 16.61
C THR A 19 -2.87 -18.06 15.55
N LEU A 20 -3.45 -16.94 15.99
CA LEU A 20 -4.00 -15.94 15.08
C LEU A 20 -2.88 -15.05 14.51
N PRO A 21 -3.01 -14.60 13.26
CA PRO A 21 -2.06 -13.68 12.65
C PRO A 21 -1.97 -12.36 13.43
N GLU A 22 -0.77 -11.79 13.45
CA GLU A 22 -0.54 -10.42 13.89
C GLU A 22 -1.00 -9.41 12.83
N ASP A 23 -1.26 -8.19 13.28
CA ASP A 23 -1.68 -7.09 12.43
C ASP A 23 -0.44 -6.42 11.80
N GLU A 24 -0.09 -6.87 10.59
CA GLU A 24 1.06 -6.39 9.84
C GLU A 24 0.67 -5.31 8.81
N ASN A 25 1.66 -4.49 8.43
CA ASN A 25 1.52 -3.52 7.35
C ASN A 25 1.31 -4.26 6.02
N ALA A 26 0.35 -3.79 5.23
CA ALA A 26 0.06 -4.37 3.93
C ALA A 26 0.56 -3.49 2.78
N ILE A 27 0.76 -4.11 1.63
CA ILE A 27 0.99 -3.41 0.36
C ILE A 27 -0.33 -3.42 -0.41
N TYR A 28 -0.84 -2.23 -0.71
CA TYR A 28 -1.99 -2.04 -1.60
C TYR A 28 -1.48 -1.70 -2.99
N ILE A 29 -1.87 -2.50 -3.99
CA ILE A 29 -1.54 -2.22 -5.38
C ILE A 29 -2.49 -1.14 -5.87
N TYR A 30 -1.94 -0.03 -6.37
CA TYR A 30 -2.69 1.08 -6.90
C TYR A 30 -3.68 0.61 -7.97
N ASN A 31 -4.92 1.04 -7.80
CA ASN A 31 -5.99 0.93 -8.77
C ASN A 31 -6.45 2.38 -9.05
N PRO A 32 -6.66 2.78 -10.32
CA PRO A 32 -7.21 4.10 -10.65
C PRO A 32 -8.49 4.48 -9.87
N GLU A 33 -9.30 3.50 -9.47
CA GLU A 33 -10.48 3.71 -8.64
C GLU A 33 -10.17 4.19 -7.22
N TRP A 34 -8.99 3.87 -6.68
CA TRP A 34 -8.54 4.40 -5.39
C TRP A 34 -8.49 5.94 -5.40
N ALA A 35 -8.04 6.54 -6.51
CA ALA A 35 -8.03 7.99 -6.64
C ALA A 35 -9.46 8.56 -6.68
N ASN A 36 -10.42 7.82 -7.24
CA ASN A 36 -11.82 8.26 -7.32
C ASN A 36 -12.49 8.39 -5.94
N GLU A 37 -11.98 7.72 -4.89
CA GLU A 37 -12.47 7.93 -3.51
C GLU A 37 -12.35 9.38 -3.06
N PHE A 38 -11.37 10.11 -3.60
CA PHE A 38 -11.08 11.49 -3.26
C PHE A 38 -11.81 12.50 -4.15
N PHE A 39 -12.45 12.04 -5.23
CA PHE A 39 -13.16 12.89 -6.21
C PHE A 39 -14.63 12.46 -6.35
N PRO A 40 -15.46 12.60 -5.29
CA PRO A 40 -16.85 12.14 -5.30
C PRO A 40 -17.74 12.87 -6.33
N SER A 41 -17.34 14.06 -6.80
CA SER A 41 -18.24 14.96 -7.54
C SER A 41 -17.84 15.22 -9.00
N SER A 42 -16.63 14.83 -9.42
CA SER A 42 -15.96 15.46 -10.55
C SER A 42 -15.90 14.63 -11.85
N ARG A 43 -16.50 13.44 -11.89
CA ARG A 43 -16.60 12.65 -13.13
C ARG A 43 -18.04 12.24 -13.42
N PRO A 44 -18.62 12.65 -14.57
CA PRO A 44 -19.78 11.93 -15.08
C PRO A 44 -19.31 10.49 -15.34
N ARG A 45 -19.89 9.53 -14.61
CA ARG A 45 -19.88 8.12 -15.03
C ARG A 45 -20.25 8.11 -16.50
N GLY A 46 -19.28 7.83 -17.36
CA GLY A 46 -19.55 7.75 -18.80
C GLY A 46 -20.71 6.78 -19.05
N PRO A 47 -21.48 6.95 -20.12
CA PRO A 47 -22.63 6.09 -20.41
C PRO A 47 -22.27 4.59 -20.57
N ASN A 48 -20.97 4.28 -20.71
CA ASN A 48 -20.41 2.92 -20.78
C ASN A 48 -19.61 2.50 -19.52
N SER A 49 -19.60 3.31 -18.46
CA SER A 49 -19.11 2.81 -17.17
C SER A 49 -20.18 1.88 -16.64
N ASP A 50 -19.93 0.58 -16.67
CA ASP A 50 -20.79 -0.41 -16.03
C ASP A 50 -21.03 0.08 -14.60
N ALA A 51 -22.24 0.59 -14.34
CA ALA A 51 -22.59 1.25 -13.09
C ALA A 51 -22.47 0.33 -11.86
N ASN A 52 -22.17 -0.95 -12.11
CA ASN A 52 -22.03 -2.04 -11.16
C ASN A 52 -20.58 -2.50 -10.96
N PHE A 53 -19.59 -2.07 -11.76
CA PHE A 53 -18.20 -2.44 -11.49
C PHE A 53 -17.63 -1.46 -10.48
N ASN A 54 -17.67 -1.87 -9.21
CA ASN A 54 -17.03 -1.15 -8.13
C ASN A 54 -16.30 -2.18 -7.26
N PRO A 55 -15.24 -2.81 -7.80
CA PRO A 55 -14.79 -4.10 -7.32
C PRO A 55 -14.28 -4.08 -5.89
N CYS A 56 -13.99 -2.93 -5.26
CA CYS A 56 -13.67 -2.87 -3.83
C CYS A 56 -13.54 -1.43 -3.28
N LEU A 57 -14.50 -0.51 -3.50
CA LEU A 57 -14.50 0.78 -2.78
C LEU A 57 -15.17 0.66 -1.39
N PRO A 58 -14.62 1.30 -0.34
CA PRO A 58 -13.28 1.89 -0.26
C PRO A 58 -12.19 0.81 -0.31
N ALA A 59 -10.96 1.17 -0.69
CA ALA A 59 -9.82 0.28 -0.89
C ALA A 59 -9.62 -0.68 0.29
N ARG A 60 -9.52 -1.98 -0.04
CA ARG A 60 -9.48 -3.07 0.94
C ARG A 60 -8.25 -3.91 0.79
N ILE A 61 -7.72 -4.35 1.92
CA ILE A 61 -6.65 -5.35 2.03
C ILE A 61 -7.28 -6.70 2.31
N GLN A 62 -7.00 -7.68 1.45
CA GLN A 62 -7.35 -9.07 1.71
C GLN A 62 -6.47 -9.63 2.82
N VAL A 63 -7.10 -10.20 3.84
CA VAL A 63 -6.43 -10.84 4.97
C VAL A 63 -6.65 -12.35 4.87
N PRO A 64 -5.61 -13.18 5.04
CA PRO A 64 -5.78 -14.63 5.06
C PRO A 64 -6.76 -15.06 6.15
N ILE A 65 -7.70 -15.94 5.80
CA ILE A 65 -8.62 -16.53 6.79
C ILE A 65 -7.79 -17.43 7.71
N PRO A 66 -7.75 -17.19 9.04
CA PRO A 66 -6.97 -18.03 9.94
C PRO A 66 -7.43 -19.48 9.89
N GLY A 67 -6.50 -20.43 9.72
CA GLY A 67 -6.83 -21.85 9.64
C GLY A 67 -7.64 -22.37 10.83
N VAL A 68 -7.43 -21.77 12.02
CA VAL A 68 -8.16 -22.09 13.24
C VAL A 68 -9.67 -21.83 13.17
N TYR A 69 -10.14 -20.99 12.24
CA TYR A 69 -11.57 -20.79 12.00
C TYR A 69 -12.31 -22.08 11.63
N ASN A 70 -11.61 -22.99 10.96
CA ASN A 70 -12.18 -24.24 10.44
C ASN A 70 -11.90 -25.46 11.34
N VAL A 71 -11.14 -25.31 12.43
CA VAL A 71 -10.71 -26.45 13.27
C VAL A 71 -11.85 -26.99 14.13
N CYS A 72 -12.50 -26.13 14.93
CA CYS A 72 -13.59 -26.56 15.81
C CYS A 72 -14.54 -25.39 16.17
N ARG A 73 -15.69 -25.73 16.77
CA ARG A 73 -16.69 -24.73 17.20
C ARG A 73 -16.15 -23.75 18.24
N ASP A 74 -15.25 -24.22 19.11
CA ASP A 74 -14.69 -23.43 20.22
C ASP A 74 -13.67 -22.39 19.75
N ALA A 75 -13.05 -22.60 18.58
CA ALA A 75 -12.11 -21.64 18.00
C ALA A 75 -12.82 -20.44 17.33
N ARG A 76 -14.02 -20.64 16.78
CA ARG A 76 -14.75 -19.58 16.03
C ARG A 76 -15.00 -18.31 16.84
N PRO A 77 -15.45 -18.34 18.11
CA PRO A 77 -15.60 -17.13 18.92
C PRO A 77 -14.29 -16.38 19.14
N VAL A 78 -13.15 -17.09 19.18
CA VAL A 78 -11.82 -16.47 19.30
C VAL A 78 -11.48 -15.71 18.02
N VAL A 79 -11.70 -16.33 16.86
CA VAL A 79 -11.50 -15.68 15.55
C VAL A 79 -12.43 -14.49 15.38
N HIS A 80 -13.71 -14.59 15.74
CA HIS A 80 -14.65 -13.47 15.64
C HIS A 80 -14.25 -12.27 16.50
N ARG A 81 -13.73 -12.51 17.71
CA ARG A 81 -13.18 -11.42 18.56
C ARG A 81 -11.94 -10.79 17.94
N TRP A 82 -11.07 -11.59 17.35
CA TRP A 82 -9.92 -11.08 16.61
C TRP A 82 -10.31 -10.29 15.36
N MET A 83 -11.32 -10.74 14.62
CA MET A 83 -11.88 -10.00 13.49
C MET A 83 -12.38 -8.62 13.94
N ALA A 84 -13.20 -8.58 14.98
CA ALA A 84 -13.72 -7.32 15.53
C ALA A 84 -12.60 -6.40 16.03
N LYS A 85 -11.56 -6.95 16.68
CA LYS A 85 -10.41 -6.18 17.17
C LYS A 85 -9.61 -5.51 16.04
N ASN A 86 -9.48 -6.18 14.89
CA ASN A 86 -8.66 -5.72 13.76
C ASN A 86 -9.49 -5.07 12.64
N ASN A 87 -10.75 -4.73 12.90
CA ASN A 87 -11.68 -4.14 11.93
C ASN A 87 -11.78 -4.96 10.62
N LEU A 88 -11.89 -6.28 10.78
CA LEU A 88 -11.98 -7.23 9.67
C LEU A 88 -13.43 -7.57 9.38
N GLU A 89 -13.78 -7.55 8.10
CA GLU A 89 -15.12 -7.81 7.60
C GLU A 89 -15.11 -8.89 6.52
N TRP A 90 -16.22 -9.61 6.43
CA TRP A 90 -16.45 -10.52 5.32
C TRP A 90 -16.84 -9.73 4.08
N TYR A 91 -16.22 -10.05 2.95
CA TYR A 91 -16.55 -9.49 1.66
C TYR A 91 -16.80 -10.60 0.65
N ASP A 92 -17.95 -10.54 -0.02
CA ASP A 92 -18.30 -11.46 -1.09
C ASP A 92 -17.79 -10.87 -2.41
N ARG A 93 -16.70 -11.45 -2.93
CA ARG A 93 -16.10 -11.04 -4.19
C ARG A 93 -17.04 -11.44 -5.33
N GLN A 94 -17.59 -10.46 -6.06
CA GLN A 94 -18.59 -10.72 -7.09
C GLN A 94 -18.02 -11.55 -8.24
N GLU A 95 -16.76 -11.31 -8.60
CA GLU A 95 -16.09 -11.92 -9.75
C GLU A 95 -15.85 -13.42 -9.55
N THR A 96 -15.52 -13.84 -8.33
CA THR A 96 -15.20 -15.25 -8.02
C THR A 96 -16.27 -15.94 -7.19
N SER A 97 -17.30 -15.21 -6.73
CA SER A 97 -18.27 -15.68 -5.73
C SER A 97 -17.62 -16.22 -4.44
N GLU A 98 -16.39 -15.80 -4.16
CA GLU A 98 -15.66 -16.21 -2.96
C GLU A 98 -15.90 -15.23 -1.82
N ARG A 99 -16.00 -15.80 -0.62
CA ARG A 99 -16.10 -15.02 0.61
C ARG A 99 -14.71 -14.85 1.21
N ILE A 100 -14.19 -13.64 1.13
CA ILE A 100 -12.86 -13.28 1.62
C ILE A 100 -12.95 -12.42 2.87
N LEU A 101 -11.89 -12.41 3.67
CA LEU A 101 -11.75 -11.52 4.80
C LEU A 101 -10.97 -10.27 4.37
N VAL A 102 -11.47 -9.10 4.71
CA VAL A 102 -10.85 -7.84 4.32
C VAL A 102 -10.80 -6.84 5.48
N ARG A 103 -9.85 -5.91 5.44
CA ARG A 103 -9.86 -4.67 6.23
C ARG A 103 -9.71 -3.46 5.33
N PRO A 104 -10.16 -2.27 5.77
CA PRO A 104 -9.81 -1.03 5.09
C PRO A 104 -8.29 -0.83 4.97
N PHE A 105 -7.88 -0.18 3.88
CA PHE A 105 -6.53 0.35 3.74
C PHE A 105 -6.29 1.47 4.77
N ASP A 106 -5.18 1.40 5.50
CA ASP A 106 -4.79 2.41 6.47
C ASP A 106 -3.55 3.17 5.95
N VAL A 107 -3.80 4.40 5.48
CA VAL A 107 -2.79 5.30 4.91
C VAL A 107 -1.59 5.55 5.84
N GLN A 108 -1.74 5.44 7.16
CA GLN A 108 -0.64 5.73 8.10
C GLN A 108 0.38 4.59 8.15
N ARG A 109 -0.06 3.34 8.00
CA ARG A 109 0.78 2.15 8.19
C ARG A 109 1.02 1.36 6.91
N ASP A 110 0.01 1.27 6.05
CA ASP A 110 0.07 0.49 4.81
C ASP A 110 0.83 1.27 3.74
N ILE A 111 1.26 0.54 2.71
CA ILE A 111 2.10 1.04 1.63
C ILE A 111 1.30 1.01 0.33
N LEU A 112 1.16 2.15 -0.34
CA LEU A 112 0.59 2.23 -1.68
C LEU A 112 1.67 1.90 -2.72
N TYR A 113 1.59 0.76 -3.37
CA TYR A 113 2.46 0.40 -4.48
C TYR A 113 1.87 0.85 -5.80
N VAL A 114 2.62 1.65 -6.56
CA VAL A 114 2.25 2.07 -7.92
C VAL A 114 3.04 1.24 -8.92
N PRO A 115 2.38 0.34 -9.67
CA PRO A 115 2.98 -0.38 -10.79
C PRO A 115 3.56 0.58 -11.84
N GLN A 116 4.52 0.09 -12.63
CA GLN A 116 5.17 0.92 -13.63
C GLN A 116 4.23 1.37 -14.75
N ASP A 117 3.38 0.47 -15.21
CA ASP A 117 2.36 0.69 -16.24
C ASP A 117 1.28 1.70 -15.80
N GLU A 118 1.04 1.82 -14.49
CA GLU A 118 0.07 2.77 -13.92
C GLU A 118 0.71 4.08 -13.46
N TRP A 119 2.04 4.23 -13.55
CA TRP A 119 2.76 5.39 -13.02
C TRP A 119 2.32 6.70 -13.67
N ASP A 120 2.20 6.73 -15.00
CA ASP A 120 1.85 7.94 -15.74
C ASP A 120 0.42 8.39 -15.41
N MET A 121 -0.50 7.44 -15.20
CA MET A 121 -1.86 7.74 -14.76
C MET A 121 -1.87 8.30 -13.34
N PHE A 122 -1.17 7.64 -12.41
CA PHE A 122 -1.04 8.09 -11.03
C PHE A 122 -0.43 9.50 -10.95
N GLU A 123 0.65 9.76 -11.69
CA GLU A 123 1.31 11.06 -11.77
C GLU A 123 0.36 12.14 -12.27
N GLY A 124 -0.34 11.87 -13.39
CA GLY A 124 -1.33 12.78 -13.95
C GLY A 124 -2.43 13.09 -12.93
N PHE A 125 -2.89 12.09 -12.19
CA PHE A 125 -3.84 12.30 -11.10
C PHE A 125 -3.27 13.18 -10.01
N VAL A 126 -2.06 12.94 -9.50
CA VAL A 126 -1.52 13.67 -8.35
C VAL A 126 -1.05 15.08 -8.72
N ASN A 127 -0.62 15.31 -9.96
CA ASN A 127 -0.06 16.57 -10.42
C ASN A 127 -0.98 17.40 -11.31
N SER A 128 -2.20 16.93 -11.64
CA SER A 128 -3.20 17.73 -12.35
C SER A 128 -3.49 19.06 -11.63
N ASP A 129 -3.73 20.12 -12.39
CA ASP A 129 -4.25 21.39 -11.88
C ASP A 129 -5.69 21.63 -12.39
N GLU A 130 -6.32 20.62 -13.00
CA GLU A 130 -7.64 20.70 -13.64
C GLU A 130 -8.81 20.36 -12.69
N LEU A 131 -8.52 19.73 -11.55
CA LEU A 131 -9.51 19.27 -10.57
C LEU A 131 -9.68 20.25 -9.41
N ASP A 132 -10.72 20.04 -8.61
CA ASP A 132 -10.96 20.84 -7.41
C ASP A 132 -9.73 20.82 -6.48
N PRO A 133 -9.20 22.00 -6.08
CA PRO A 133 -7.98 22.08 -5.28
C PRO A 133 -8.08 21.42 -3.91
N GLU A 134 -9.26 21.39 -3.28
CA GLU A 134 -9.48 20.79 -1.96
C GLU A 134 -9.52 19.26 -2.04
N GLU A 135 -10.30 18.72 -2.97
CA GLU A 135 -10.33 17.28 -3.27
C GLU A 135 -8.92 16.77 -3.61
N HIS A 136 -8.19 17.56 -4.40
CA HIS A 136 -6.85 17.18 -4.82
C HIS A 136 -5.81 17.25 -3.71
N GLN A 137 -5.91 18.25 -2.84
CA GLN A 137 -5.06 18.32 -1.66
C GLN A 137 -5.37 17.16 -0.69
N ASN A 138 -6.63 16.73 -0.59
CA ASN A 138 -7.01 15.57 0.20
C ASN A 138 -6.33 14.29 -0.32
N LEU A 139 -6.36 14.02 -1.62
CA LEU A 139 -5.60 12.91 -2.24
C LEU A 139 -4.11 12.97 -1.83
N ARG A 140 -3.46 14.13 -2.04
CA ARG A 140 -2.04 14.34 -1.74
C ARG A 140 -1.70 14.15 -0.26
N ASN A 141 -2.60 14.53 0.64
CA ASN A 141 -2.43 14.37 2.07
C ASN A 141 -2.48 12.90 2.52
N ASN A 142 -3.11 12.03 1.73
CA ASN A 142 -3.24 10.59 2.01
C ASN A 142 -2.09 9.76 1.41
N ILE A 143 -1.19 10.37 0.62
CA ILE A 143 0.03 9.72 0.13
C ILE A 143 1.12 9.83 1.20
N ILE A 144 1.25 8.80 2.04
CA ILE A 144 2.18 8.78 3.19
C ILE A 144 3.34 7.81 2.98
N ASN A 145 3.02 6.58 2.59
CA ASN A 145 3.97 5.50 2.33
C ASN A 145 3.78 5.03 0.88
N LEU A 146 4.71 5.36 0.00
CA LEU A 146 4.61 5.05 -1.42
C LEU A 146 5.65 4.01 -1.80
N ALA A 147 5.28 2.97 -2.53
CA ALA A 147 6.20 2.06 -3.18
C ALA A 147 6.16 2.24 -4.70
N VAL A 148 7.32 2.20 -5.32
CA VAL A 148 7.51 2.34 -6.77
C VAL A 148 8.48 1.28 -7.26
N SER A 149 8.32 0.84 -8.51
CA SER A 149 9.31 -0.06 -9.11
C SER A 149 10.65 0.67 -9.34
N ALA A 150 11.76 -0.06 -9.24
CA ALA A 150 13.09 0.44 -9.56
C ALA A 150 13.19 0.88 -11.04
N ASP A 151 12.51 0.16 -11.92
CA ASP A 151 12.43 0.47 -13.34
C ASP A 151 11.73 1.82 -13.56
N SER A 152 10.60 2.06 -12.89
CA SER A 152 9.95 3.38 -12.85
C SER A 152 10.91 4.46 -12.37
N MET A 153 11.68 4.21 -11.32
CA MET A 153 12.65 5.16 -10.77
C MET A 153 13.85 5.44 -11.69
N SER A 154 14.21 4.49 -12.55
CA SER A 154 15.38 4.61 -13.43
C SER A 154 15.14 5.46 -14.67
N ARG A 155 13.88 5.71 -15.04
CA ARG A 155 13.51 6.56 -16.17
C ARG A 155 13.67 8.03 -15.79
N PHE A 156 14.37 8.80 -16.62
CA PHE A 156 14.71 10.19 -16.36
C PHE A 156 13.48 11.06 -16.06
N ASP A 157 12.41 10.91 -16.86
CA ASP A 157 11.16 11.67 -16.69
C ASP A 157 10.49 11.40 -15.33
N ASN A 158 10.61 10.17 -14.82
CA ASN A 158 10.00 9.78 -13.55
C ASN A 158 10.73 10.33 -12.33
N ALA A 159 12.04 10.60 -12.43
CA ALA A 159 12.77 11.24 -11.34
C ALA A 159 12.25 12.66 -11.07
N GLU A 160 11.92 13.40 -12.12
CA GLU A 160 11.29 14.72 -12.00
C GLU A 160 9.87 14.60 -11.42
N HIS A 161 9.09 13.62 -11.87
CA HIS A 161 7.75 13.37 -11.36
C HIS A 161 7.75 13.05 -9.86
N ILE A 162 8.71 12.24 -9.39
CA ILE A 162 8.87 11.95 -7.95
C ILE A 162 9.27 13.21 -7.18
N ALA A 163 10.13 14.05 -7.74
CA ALA A 163 10.49 15.32 -7.12
C ALA A 163 9.27 16.24 -6.96
N ARG A 164 8.43 16.36 -8.00
CA ARG A 164 7.16 17.11 -7.94
C ARG A 164 6.19 16.52 -6.93
N LEU A 165 6.07 15.19 -6.89
CA LEU A 165 5.26 14.47 -5.90
C LEU A 165 5.74 14.77 -4.47
N MET A 166 7.05 14.75 -4.23
CA MET A 166 7.61 15.07 -2.91
C MET A 166 7.32 16.50 -2.46
N LEU A 167 7.18 17.44 -3.40
CA LEU A 167 6.79 18.82 -3.13
C LEU A 167 5.29 18.95 -2.84
N ARG A 168 4.44 18.26 -3.61
CA ARG A 168 2.97 18.39 -3.53
C ARG A 168 2.31 17.47 -2.49
N ALA A 169 2.96 16.39 -2.07
CA ALA A 169 2.50 15.49 -1.01
C ALA A 169 3.20 15.82 0.33
N PRO A 170 2.60 16.68 1.18
CA PRO A 170 3.25 17.14 2.42
C PRO A 170 3.46 16.00 3.42
N ASN A 171 2.55 15.02 3.44
CA ASN A 171 2.57 13.90 4.38
C ASN A 171 3.37 12.69 3.90
N LEU A 172 3.98 12.75 2.70
CA LEU A 172 4.82 11.66 2.19
C LEU A 172 6.06 11.50 3.09
N LYS A 173 6.09 10.43 3.86
CA LYS A 173 7.15 10.11 4.84
C LYS A 173 8.19 9.18 4.26
N LYS A 174 7.74 8.16 3.50
CA LYS A 174 8.58 7.06 3.01
C LYS A 174 8.31 6.76 1.54
N ILE A 175 9.39 6.60 0.78
CA ILE A 175 9.35 6.04 -0.57
C ILE A 175 10.11 4.71 -0.56
N TYR A 176 9.43 3.64 -0.93
CA TYR A 176 9.97 2.31 -1.09
C TYR A 176 10.30 2.05 -2.56
N VAL A 177 11.53 1.66 -2.86
CA VAL A 177 11.90 1.26 -4.23
C VAL A 177 11.98 -0.26 -4.28
N ILE A 178 11.15 -0.86 -5.14
CA ILE A 178 11.00 -2.31 -5.31
C ILE A 178 11.77 -2.76 -6.54
N PHE A 179 12.71 -3.68 -6.36
CA PHE A 179 13.45 -4.31 -7.45
C PHE A 179 12.83 -5.66 -7.81
N ASN A 180 12.61 -5.90 -9.10
CA ASN A 180 12.26 -7.21 -9.63
C ASN A 180 13.41 -8.21 -9.43
N ASP A 181 14.64 -7.76 -9.72
CA ASP A 181 15.88 -8.46 -9.41
C ASP A 181 16.81 -7.56 -8.62
N LEU A 182 17.33 -8.05 -7.49
CA LEU A 182 18.36 -7.32 -6.75
C LEU A 182 19.61 -7.13 -7.64
N PRO A 183 20.12 -5.89 -7.78
CA PRO A 183 21.31 -5.63 -8.60
C PRO A 183 22.48 -6.53 -8.16
N ALA A 184 23.16 -7.14 -9.14
CA ALA A 184 24.16 -8.19 -8.91
C ALA A 184 25.30 -7.80 -7.95
N SER A 185 25.58 -6.50 -7.79
CA SER A 185 26.60 -5.98 -6.87
C SER A 185 26.12 -5.79 -5.42
N ARG A 186 24.88 -6.17 -5.05
CA ARG A 186 24.21 -5.74 -3.80
C ARG A 186 23.43 -6.84 -3.07
N ARG A 187 23.93 -8.09 -3.08
CA ARG A 187 23.30 -9.25 -2.42
C ARG A 187 23.50 -9.36 -0.90
N SER A 188 24.06 -8.34 -0.25
CA SER A 188 24.41 -8.41 1.18
C SER A 188 24.31 -7.04 1.86
N GLN A 189 23.12 -6.71 2.38
CA GLN A 189 22.83 -5.98 3.63
C GLN A 189 21.42 -5.37 3.63
N HIS A 190 20.78 -5.39 4.80
CA HIS A 190 19.43 -4.92 5.04
C HIS A 190 19.42 -3.39 5.19
N THR A 191 18.57 -2.72 4.41
CA THR A 191 18.31 -1.26 4.44
C THR A 191 19.45 -0.39 3.91
N TYR A 192 19.30 0.11 2.69
CA TYR A 192 20.19 1.11 2.11
C TYR A 192 19.58 2.53 2.24
N GLN A 193 20.42 3.54 2.41
CA GLN A 193 20.07 4.94 2.16
C GLN A 193 20.85 5.35 0.90
N MET A 194 20.17 5.79 -0.16
CA MET A 194 20.89 6.53 -1.21
C MET A 194 21.10 7.95 -0.71
N VAL A 195 22.35 8.31 -0.49
CA VAL A 195 22.77 9.71 -0.51
C VAL A 195 22.78 10.13 -1.97
N TRP A 196 21.94 11.09 -2.31
CA TRP A 196 21.93 11.76 -3.62
C TRP A 196 23.25 12.52 -3.78
N ASN A 197 24.27 11.90 -4.36
CA ASN A 197 25.51 12.59 -4.70
C ASN A 197 25.28 13.37 -6.00
N GLY A 198 24.94 14.65 -5.86
CA GLY A 198 24.71 15.57 -6.96
C GLY A 198 25.88 15.64 -7.94
N GLY A 199 25.61 15.31 -9.20
CA GLY A 199 26.40 15.66 -10.38
C GLY A 199 25.47 16.30 -11.41
N PRO A 200 25.90 17.33 -12.17
CA PRO A 200 25.04 18.46 -12.51
C PRO A 200 24.25 18.20 -13.78
N ILE A 201 22.92 18.15 -13.67
CA ILE A 201 22.02 18.47 -14.79
C ILE A 201 20.86 19.30 -14.26
N TYR A 202 21.14 20.55 -13.86
CA TYR A 202 20.12 21.57 -13.65
C TYR A 202 20.45 22.77 -14.56
N ARG A 203 19.62 23.01 -15.57
CA ARG A 203 19.51 24.34 -16.22
C ARG A 203 18.46 25.16 -15.47
N SER A 204 18.73 25.45 -14.19
CA SER A 204 18.03 26.45 -13.36
C SER A 204 18.56 26.31 -11.93
N SER A 205 19.25 27.33 -11.42
CA SER A 205 19.95 27.25 -10.13
C SER A 205 19.07 27.43 -8.89
N SER A 206 17.78 27.73 -9.07
CA SER A 206 16.83 27.91 -7.95
C SER A 206 16.22 26.59 -7.47
N ASP A 207 15.96 25.64 -8.36
CA ASP A 207 15.18 24.43 -8.03
C ASP A 207 16.04 23.31 -7.41
N ALA A 208 17.32 23.27 -7.78
CA ALA A 208 18.29 22.28 -7.29
C ALA A 208 18.56 22.36 -5.78
N ARG A 209 18.51 23.58 -5.20
CA ARG A 209 18.77 23.79 -3.77
C ARG A 209 17.61 23.30 -2.89
N SER A 210 16.39 23.42 -3.39
CA SER A 210 15.18 22.96 -2.70
C SER A 210 15.11 21.44 -2.63
N LEU A 211 15.50 20.75 -3.71
CA LEU A 211 15.45 19.28 -3.78
C LEU A 211 16.50 18.59 -2.90
N HIS A 212 17.70 19.16 -2.80
CA HIS A 212 18.74 18.64 -1.91
C HIS A 212 18.41 18.84 -0.42
N SER A 213 17.60 19.85 -0.07
CA SER A 213 17.12 20.05 1.31
C SER A 213 15.91 19.17 1.65
N LEU A 214 15.03 18.88 0.67
CA LEU A 214 13.88 17.99 0.85
C LEU A 214 14.28 16.52 1.00
N SER A 215 15.35 16.11 0.32
CA SER A 215 15.97 14.78 0.48
C SER A 215 16.49 14.50 1.90
N LEU A 216 16.76 15.53 2.71
CA LEU A 216 17.30 15.38 4.07
C LEU A 216 16.22 15.09 5.12
N THR A 217 14.94 15.32 4.81
CA THR A 217 13.82 15.17 5.77
C THR A 217 12.99 13.90 5.54
N LYS A 218 12.95 13.38 4.30
CA LYS A 218 12.14 12.22 3.91
C LYS A 218 13.01 10.96 3.78
N ARG A 219 12.53 9.81 4.26
CA ARG A 219 13.31 8.56 4.26
C ARG A 219 13.05 7.76 2.98
N LEU A 220 14.08 7.56 2.17
CA LEU A 220 14.06 6.53 1.13
C LEU A 220 14.39 5.17 1.74
N ILE A 221 13.60 4.15 1.42
CA ILE A 221 13.79 2.78 1.88
C ILE A 221 13.85 1.87 0.65
N PHE A 222 14.79 0.94 0.60
CA PHE A 222 14.88 -0.01 -0.51
C PHE A 222 14.45 -1.38 -0.02
N ILE A 223 13.53 -2.02 -0.76
CA ILE A 223 13.07 -3.38 -0.49
C ILE A 223 13.36 -4.18 -1.76
N GLY A 224 14.21 -5.19 -1.64
CA GLY A 224 14.47 -6.14 -2.72
C GLY A 224 13.81 -7.47 -2.41
N TRP A 225 13.15 -8.05 -3.41
CA TRP A 225 12.67 -9.43 -3.34
C TRP A 225 13.75 -10.36 -3.88
N THR A 226 13.94 -11.52 -3.23
CA THR A 226 14.94 -12.55 -3.63
C THR A 226 14.29 -13.88 -4.02
N GLY A 227 12.97 -13.91 -4.21
CA GLY A 227 12.23 -15.12 -4.49
C GLY A 227 12.30 -15.52 -5.96
N THR A 228 12.79 -16.73 -6.22
CA THR A 228 12.58 -17.43 -7.50
C THR A 228 11.13 -17.91 -7.58
N ILE A 229 10.41 -17.51 -8.63
CA ILE A 229 9.15 -18.15 -9.01
C ILE A 229 9.51 -19.47 -9.70
N ASN A 230 9.10 -20.59 -9.11
CA ASN A 230 9.12 -21.91 -9.76
C ASN A 230 7.96 -22.05 -10.75
#